data_AF-A0A7V8TX77-F1
#
_entry.id   AF-A0A7V8TX77-F1
#
_cell.length_a   1.000
_cell.length_b   1.000
_cell.length_c   1.000
_cell.angle_alpha   90.00
_cell.angle_beta   90.00
_cell.angle_gamma   90.00
#
_symmetry.space_group_name_H-M   'P 1'
#
loop_
_entity.id
_entity.type
_entity.pdbx_description
1 polymer ?
#
loop_
_entity_poly.entity_id
_entity_poly.type
_entity_poly.pdbx_seq_one_letter_code
_entity_poly.pdbx_strand_id
1 'polypeptide(L)' 'MTNIYDCFTYFDKDLFLDLRLNTLDPYAKKFIVTEAVYTHDGSKKL' A
#
# COMPACT_ATOMS: atom_id res chain seq x y z
N MET A 1 -11.04 -11.40 -18.91
CA MET A 1 -9.72 -10.88 -18.50
C MET A 1 -9.88 -10.24 -17.14
N THR A 2 -9.27 -10.82 -16.10
CA THR A 2 -9.45 -10.37 -14.72
C THR A 2 -8.57 -9.16 -14.43
N ASN A 3 -9.13 -8.09 -13.87
CA ASN A 3 -8.36 -6.93 -13.45
C ASN A 3 -8.04 -7.06 -11.96
N ILE A 4 -6.75 -7.09 -11.60
CA ILE A 4 -6.29 -7.14 -10.22
C ILE A 4 -5.89 -5.74 -9.78
N TYR A 5 -6.43 -5.30 -8.64
CA TYR A 5 -6.09 -4.03 -8.00
C TYR A 5 -5.48 -4.33 -6.64
N ASP A 6 -4.28 -3.81 -6.42
CA ASP A 6 -3.56 -3.98 -5.17
C ASP A 6 -3.79 -2.74 -4.29
N CYS A 7 -4.48 -2.90 -3.16
CA CYS A 7 -4.79 -1.83 -2.21
C CYS A 7 -4.08 -2.06 -0.87
N PHE A 8 -3.34 -1.08 -0.38
CA PHE A 8 -2.68 -1.14 0.93
C PHE A 8 -2.39 0.24 1.50
N THR A 9 -2.16 0.30 2.81
CA THR A 9 -1.77 1.52 3.50
C THR A 9 -0.25 1.60 3.62
N TYR A 10 0.32 2.75 3.29
CA TYR A 10 1.71 3.10 3.52
C TYR A 10 1.91 3.45 4.99
N PHE A 11 2.74 2.67 5.67
CA PHE A 11 3.04 2.79 7.10
C PHE A 11 4.51 3.19 7.32
N ASP A 12 5.07 4.05 6.47
CA ASP A 12 6.49 4.49 6.51
C ASP A 12 7.50 3.33 6.43
N LYS A 13 7.10 2.22 5.79
CA LYS A 13 7.98 1.06 5.60
C LYS A 13 8.36 0.90 4.14
N ASP A 14 9.39 1.61 3.72
CA ASP A 14 9.91 1.61 2.34
C ASP A 14 10.24 0.20 1.83
N LEU A 15 10.85 -0.64 2.68
CA LEU A 15 11.17 -2.03 2.31
C LEU A 15 9.93 -2.82 1.86
N PHE A 16 8.78 -2.64 2.52
CA PHE A 16 7.56 -3.35 2.16
C PHE A 16 6.93 -2.77 0.89
N LEU A 17 7.02 -1.46 0.69
CA LEU A 17 6.57 -0.80 -0.53
C LEU A 17 7.38 -1.32 -1.74
N ASP A 18 8.71 -1.31 -1.63
CA ASP A 18 9.61 -1.76 -2.69
C ASP A 18 9.40 -3.23 -3.04
N LEU A 19 9.31 -4.10 -2.02
CA LEU A 19 9.06 -5.52 -2.24
C LEU A 19 7.73 -5.73 -2.98
N ARG A 20 6.68 -5.04 -2.56
CA ARG A 20 5.33 -5.21 -3.12
C ARG A 20 5.24 -4.69 -4.55
N LEU A 21 5.79 -3.50 -4.82
CA LEU A 21 5.82 -2.93 -6.17
C LEU A 21 6.61 -3.83 -7.11
N ASN A 22 7.85 -4.21 -6.76
CA ASN A 22 8.70 -5.01 -7.64
C ASN A 22 8.17 -6.44 -7.85
N THR A 23 7.55 -7.05 -6.84
CA THR A 23 7.05 -8.43 -6.94
C THR A 23 5.71 -8.50 -7.67
N LEU A 24 4.85 -7.48 -7.51
CA LEU A 24 3.47 -7.54 -7.98
C LEU A 24 3.20 -6.74 -9.26
N ASP A 25 4.16 -5.94 -9.74
CA ASP A 25 4.03 -5.16 -10.99
C ASP A 25 3.54 -5.98 -12.20
N PRO A 26 3.99 -7.24 -12.42
CA PRO A 26 3.50 -8.03 -13.55
C PRO A 26 2.04 -8.49 -13.43
N TYR A 27 1.45 -8.44 -12.23
CA TYR A 27 0.13 -9.00 -11.94
C TYR A 27 -0.92 -7.93 -11.64
N ALA A 28 -0.51 -6.81 -11.04
CA ALA A 28 -1.41 -5.74 -10.63
C ALA A 28 -1.64 -4.77 -11.78
N LYS A 29 -2.91 -4.51 -12.11
CA LYS A 29 -3.26 -3.46 -13.07
C LYS A 29 -2.99 -2.07 -12.51
N LYS A 30 -3.17 -1.91 -11.20
CA LYS A 30 -2.99 -0.65 -10.49
C LYS A 30 -2.71 -0.91 -9.01
N PHE A 31 -1.78 -0.13 -8.47
CA PHE A 31 -1.56 0.01 -7.05
C PHE A 31 -2.34 1.20 -6.50
N ILE A 32 -3.04 1.01 -5.39
CA ILE A 32 -3.78 2.03 -4.65
C ILE A 32 -3.17 2.10 -3.26
N VAL A 33 -2.36 3.13 -3.05
CA VAL A 33 -1.65 3.36 -1.79
C VAL A 33 -2.38 4.46 -1.01
N THR A 34 -2.69 4.19 0.26
CA THR A 34 -3.31 5.17 1.17
C THR A 34 -2.40 5.46 2.34
N GLU A 35 -2.60 6.58 3.03
CA GLU A 35 -1.92 6.85 4.29
C GLU A 35 -2.94 7.18 5.38
N ALA A 36 -2.71 6.68 6.59
CA ALA A 36 -3.60 6.89 7.71
C ALA A 36 -3.28 8.21 8.41
N VAL A 37 -4.31 9.02 8.66
CA VAL A 37 -4.20 10.26 9.46
C VAL A 37 -4.28 10.01 10.97
N TYR A 38 -4.60 8.78 11.37
CA TYR A 38 -4.64 8.30 12.75
C TYR A 38 -3.81 7.03 12.89
N THR A 39 -3.18 6.85 14.04
CA THR A 39 -2.50 5.62 14.44
C THR A 39 -3.51 4.53 14.80
N HIS A 40 -3.05 3.29 14.95
CA HIS A 40 -3.92 2.14 15.28
C HIS A 40 -4.64 2.29 16.64
N ASP A 41 -4.04 3.02 17.58
CA ASP A 41 -4.64 3.36 18.88
C ASP A 41 -5.51 4.64 18.84
N GLY A 42 -5.71 5.23 17.66
CA GLY A 42 -6.62 6.36 17.45
C GLY A 42 -6.02 7.73 17.71
N SER A 43 -4.72 7.81 18.04
CA SER A 43 -4.03 9.09 18.13
C SER A 43 -3.82 9.70 16.73
N LYS A 44 -3.72 11.03 16.63
CA LYS A 44 -3.51 11.69 15.34
C LYS A 44 -2.05 11.50 14.91
N LYS A 45 -1.81 10.99 13.70
CA LYS A 45 -0.47 10.79 13.13
C LYS A 45 0.14 12.11 12.61
N LEU A 46 -0.73 13.06 12.23
CA LEU A 46 -0.41 14.41 11.70
C LEU A 46 -0.40 15.50 12.77
#